data_AF-A0A856HW87-F1
#
_entry.id   AF-A0A856HW87-F1
#
_cell.length_a   1.000
_cell.length_b   1.000
_cell.length_c   1.000
_cell.angle_alpha   90.00
_cell.angle_beta   90.00
_cell.angle_gamma   90.00
#
_symmetry.space_group_name_H-M   'P 1'
#
loop_
_entity.id
_entity.type
_entity.pdbx_description
1 polymer ?
#
loop_
_entity_poly.entity_id
_entity_poly.type
_entity_poly.pdbx_seq_one_letter_code
_entity_poly.pdbx_strand_id
1 'polypeptide(L)'
;MFQHVIEIPQTQEDHPIWNQQLRGATYCRTSTNQEEQNSSLENQIAYYTAFIQSNPLWRFVAVCADQASRLHTKNRSGYRKILRGCRRGKIHLILVKSLSRFGRDAREAISTIRKLK
;
A
#
# COMPACT_ATOMS: atom_id res chain seq x y z
N MET A 1 -31.03 9.27 44.90
CA MET A 1 -31.28 9.13 43.45
C MET A 1 -29.92 9.22 42.76
N PHE A 2 -29.31 8.07 42.45
CA PHE A 2 -27.95 8.02 41.88
C PHE A 2 -28.04 8.17 40.36
N GLN A 3 -27.52 9.27 39.84
CA GLN A 3 -27.34 9.44 38.40
C GLN A 3 -26.36 8.37 37.91
N HIS A 4 -26.83 7.49 37.04
CA HIS A 4 -25.98 6.56 36.31
C HIS A 4 -25.18 7.38 35.30
N VAL A 5 -23.91 7.64 35.60
CA VAL A 5 -22.95 8.15 34.63
C VAL A 5 -22.43 6.94 33.86
N ILE A 6 -22.80 6.83 32.58
CA ILE A 6 -22.20 5.87 31.67
C ILE A 6 -20.94 6.54 31.11
N GLU A 7 -19.77 6.12 31.58
CA GLU A 7 -18.51 6.47 30.93
C GLU A 7 -18.51 5.82 29.55
N ILE A 8 -18.60 6.64 28.50
CA ILE A 8 -18.39 6.21 27.12
C ILE A 8 -16.87 6.11 26.96
N PRO A 9 -16.27 4.91 26.83
CA PRO A 9 -14.83 4.79 26.69
C PRO A 9 -14.38 5.55 25.44
N GLN A 10 -13.36 6.39 25.58
CA GLN A 10 -12.73 7.06 24.45
C GLN A 10 -12.32 6.00 23.42
N THR A 11 -12.88 6.12 22.22
CA THR A 11 -12.60 5.29 21.05
C THR A 11 -11.10 5.13 20.81
N GLN A 12 -10.67 3.87 20.58
CA GLN A 12 -9.34 3.40 20.16
C GLN A 12 -8.28 4.50 20.00
N GLU A 13 -7.24 4.46 20.85
CA GLU A 13 -6.09 5.34 20.71
C GLU A 13 -5.55 5.33 19.26
N ASP A 14 -5.65 6.50 18.60
CA ASP A 14 -5.13 6.74 17.26
C ASP A 14 -3.59 6.74 17.32
N HIS A 15 -2.99 5.57 17.46
CA HIS A 15 -1.55 5.45 17.36
C HIS A 15 -1.13 5.78 15.93
N PRO A 16 -0.09 6.62 15.71
CA PRO A 16 0.41 6.87 14.37
C PRO A 16 0.88 5.55 13.74
N ILE A 17 0.77 5.42 12.41
CA ILE A 17 1.16 4.19 11.67
C ILE A 17 2.59 3.71 11.97
N TRP A 18 3.46 4.63 12.40
CA TRP A 18 4.85 4.39 12.77
C TRP A 18 4.99 3.52 14.02
N ASN A 19 4.01 3.57 14.92
CA ASN A 19 4.00 2.87 16.21
C ASN A 19 3.08 1.63 16.19
N GLN A 20 2.54 1.26 15.02
CA GLN A 20 1.64 0.12 14.87
C GLN A 20 2.35 -1.10 14.31
N GLN A 21 1.96 -2.31 14.77
CA GLN A 21 2.42 -3.56 14.19
C GLN A 21 1.73 -3.82 12.84
N LEU A 22 2.42 -3.55 11.74
CA LEU A 22 1.85 -3.59 10.40
C LEU A 22 2.53 -4.62 9.50
N ARG A 23 1.72 -5.27 8.67
CA ARG A 23 2.17 -6.16 7.60
C ARG A 23 2.30 -5.35 6.31
N GLY A 24 3.53 -4.93 5.99
CA GLY A 24 3.86 -4.04 4.90
C GLY A 24 4.14 -4.77 3.58
N ALA A 25 3.65 -4.22 2.48
CA ALA A 25 3.99 -4.62 1.13
C ALA A 25 4.27 -3.38 0.26
N THR A 26 4.97 -3.58 -0.85
CA THR A 26 5.22 -2.50 -1.83
C THR A 26 4.61 -2.83 -3.20
N TYR A 27 4.03 -1.81 -3.84
CA TYR A 27 3.56 -1.88 -5.22
C TYR A 27 4.35 -0.93 -6.12
N CYS A 28 5.08 -1.48 -7.08
CA CYS A 28 5.90 -0.71 -8.03
C CYS A 28 5.32 -0.79 -9.45
N ARG A 29 5.33 0.32 -10.21
CA ARG A 29 4.84 0.34 -11.60
C ARG A 29 5.63 1.32 -12.47
N THR A 30 6.36 0.81 -13.45
CA THR A 30 7.15 1.60 -14.42
C THR A 30 6.40 1.77 -15.74
N SER A 31 6.59 2.92 -16.40
CA SER A 31 6.12 3.17 -17.79
C SER A 31 7.28 3.27 -18.78
N THR A 32 7.13 2.64 -19.95
CA THR A 32 8.20 2.26 -20.91
C THR A 32 8.93 3.37 -21.68
N ASN A 33 9.00 4.64 -21.24
CA ASN A 33 9.69 5.64 -22.09
C ASN A 33 10.54 6.70 -21.37
N GLN A 34 10.31 6.99 -20.09
CA GLN A 34 10.96 8.16 -19.48
C GLN A 34 11.37 7.95 -18.02
N GLU A 35 10.74 7.00 -17.31
CA GLU A 35 11.10 6.67 -15.93
C GLU A 35 12.27 5.70 -15.81
N GLU A 36 12.51 4.85 -16.81
CA GLU A 36 13.67 3.95 -16.86
C GLU A 36 14.99 4.72 -16.81
N GLN A 37 15.01 5.97 -17.29
CA GLN A 37 16.18 6.86 -17.22
C GLN A 37 16.44 7.42 -15.81
N ASN A 38 15.42 7.47 -14.93
CA ASN A 38 15.51 8.17 -13.63
C ASN A 38 15.50 7.23 -12.41
N SER A 39 14.93 6.02 -12.49
CA SER A 39 15.04 4.99 -11.45
C SER A 39 14.49 3.66 -11.95
N SER A 40 15.35 2.65 -12.08
CA SER A 40 14.95 1.30 -12.48
C SER A 40 13.89 0.73 -11.52
N LEU A 41 13.08 -0.23 -12.01
CA LEU A 41 12.11 -0.94 -11.18
C LEU A 41 12.77 -1.57 -9.93
N GLU A 42 13.98 -2.10 -10.11
CA GLU A 42 14.80 -2.69 -9.05
C GLU A 42 15.17 -1.68 -7.97
N ASN A 43 15.57 -0.46 -8.35
CA ASN A 43 15.88 0.60 -7.39
C ASN A 43 14.65 0.98 -6.56
N GLN A 44 13.48 1.04 -7.18
CA GLN A 44 12.23 1.30 -6.46
C GLN A 44 11.92 0.17 -5.46
N ILE A 45 12.06 -1.09 -5.89
CA ILE A 45 11.85 -2.25 -5.03
C ILE A 45 12.82 -2.23 -3.85
N ALA A 46 14.11 -1.99 -4.10
CA ALA A 46 15.14 -1.93 -3.07
C ALA A 46 14.84 -0.83 -2.05
N TYR A 47 14.56 0.38 -2.52
CA TYR A 47 14.23 1.53 -1.66
C TYR A 47 13.03 1.26 -0.76
N TYR A 48 11.89 0.84 -1.32
CA TYR A 48 10.69 0.62 -0.51
C TYR A 48 10.78 -0.62 0.39
N THR A 49 11.55 -1.63 0.00
CA THR A 49 11.81 -2.79 0.86
C THR A 49 12.63 -2.36 2.08
N ALA A 50 13.72 -1.61 1.85
CA ALA A 50 14.54 -1.07 2.93
C ALA A 50 13.74 -0.13 3.85
N PHE A 51 12.86 0.69 3.27
CA PHE A 51 11.99 1.59 4.05
C PHE A 51 10.98 0.86 4.93
N ILE A 52 10.45 -0.29 4.48
CA ILE A 52 9.59 -1.11 5.34
C ILE A 52 10.42 -1.72 6.47
N GLN A 53 11.60 -2.24 6.14
CA GLN A 53 12.49 -2.91 7.08
C GLN A 53 13.14 -1.97 8.09
N SER A 54 13.25 -0.67 7.80
CA SER A 54 13.78 0.31 8.74
C SER A 54 12.88 0.55 9.95
N ASN A 55 11.60 0.17 9.87
CA ASN A 55 10.69 0.20 11.02
C ASN A 55 10.58 -1.21 11.63
N PRO A 56 11.08 -1.45 12.87
CA PRO A 56 11.02 -2.76 13.51
C PRO A 56 9.59 -3.24 13.82
N LEU A 57 8.61 -2.33 13.86
CA LEU A 57 7.19 -2.68 14.04
C LEU A 57 6.52 -3.13 12.74
N TRP A 58 7.20 -2.96 11.60
CA TRP A 58 6.66 -3.36 10.31
C TRP A 58 7.29 -4.66 9.83
N ARG A 59 6.43 -5.60 9.47
CA ARG A 59 6.85 -6.86 8.85
C ARG A 59 6.70 -6.75 7.35
N PHE A 60 7.80 -6.86 6.62
CA PHE A 60 7.77 -7.00 5.18
C PHE A 60 7.12 -8.33 4.76
N VAL A 61 6.13 -8.26 3.86
CA VAL A 61 5.34 -9.43 3.41
C VAL A 61 5.51 -9.71 1.92
N ALA A 62 5.54 -8.69 1.07
CA ALA A 62 5.60 -8.89 -0.37
C ALA A 62 6.06 -7.65 -1.14
N VAL A 63 6.69 -7.90 -2.28
CA VAL A 63 6.81 -6.96 -3.41
C VAL A 63 5.85 -7.40 -4.51
N CYS A 64 5.11 -6.46 -5.07
CA CYS A 64 4.34 -6.66 -6.29
C CYS A 64 4.70 -5.57 -7.29
N ALA A 65 4.94 -5.94 -8.54
CA ALA A 65 5.26 -4.99 -9.58
C ALA A 65 4.46 -5.27 -10.86
N ASP A 66 4.18 -4.23 -11.62
CA ASP A 66 3.61 -4.32 -12.97
C ASP A 66 4.41 -3.42 -13.93
N GLN A 67 4.68 -3.90 -15.15
CA GLN A 67 5.30 -3.09 -16.20
C GLN A 67 4.20 -2.54 -17.12
N ALA A 68 4.09 -1.21 -17.22
CA ALA A 68 3.13 -0.57 -18.11
C ALA A 68 3.78 -0.29 -19.47
N SER A 69 3.66 -1.22 -20.40
CA SER A 69 3.96 -0.97 -21.83
C SER A 69 2.79 -0.25 -22.49
N ARG A 70 3.08 0.72 -23.38
CA ARG A 70 2.05 1.44 -24.17
C ARG A 70 1.13 0.50 -24.97
N LEU A 71 1.59 -0.73 -25.28
CA LEU A 71 0.90 -1.68 -26.15
C LEU A 71 0.22 -2.84 -25.38
N HIS A 72 0.60 -3.11 -24.13
CA HIS A 72 0.09 -4.25 -23.36
C HIS A 72 -0.38 -3.84 -21.96
N THR A 73 -1.57 -3.27 -21.86
CA THR A 73 -2.25 -2.93 -20.59
C THR A 73 -2.95 -4.13 -19.93
N LYS A 74 -2.74 -5.36 -20.41
CA LYS A 74 -3.75 -6.41 -20.24
C LYS A 74 -3.69 -7.23 -18.95
N ASN A 75 -2.61 -7.21 -18.17
CA ASN A 75 -2.62 -7.95 -16.90
C ASN A 75 -1.80 -7.29 -15.80
N ARG A 76 -2.45 -6.42 -15.02
CA ARG A 76 -1.97 -5.90 -13.73
C ARG A 76 -1.99 -7.01 -12.66
N SER A 77 -1.18 -8.05 -12.86
CA SER A 77 -1.15 -9.23 -11.99
C SER A 77 -0.62 -8.86 -10.61
N GLY A 78 0.38 -7.99 -10.52
CA GLY A 78 0.93 -7.45 -9.28
C GLY A 78 -0.12 -6.68 -8.49
N TYR A 79 -0.83 -5.76 -9.15
CA TYR A 79 -1.93 -5.01 -8.53
C TYR A 79 -2.98 -5.92 -7.90
N ARG A 80 -3.49 -6.89 -8.67
CA ARG A 80 -4.51 -7.83 -8.20
C ARG A 80 -4.00 -8.71 -7.04
N LYS A 81 -2.72 -9.09 -7.06
CA LYS A 81 -2.09 -9.88 -5.99
C LYS A 81 -2.07 -9.09 -4.68
N ILE A 82 -1.70 -7.81 -4.72
CA ILE A 82 -1.71 -6.94 -3.53
C ILE A 82 -3.13 -6.75 -3.00
N LEU A 83 -4.12 -6.45 -3.86
CA LEU A 83 -5.51 -6.27 -3.41
C LEU A 83 -6.07 -7.54 -2.77
N ARG A 84 -5.72 -8.72 -3.31
CA ARG A 84 -6.09 -10.01 -2.72
C ARG A 84 -5.42 -10.22 -1.36
N GLY A 85 -4.18 -9.78 -1.19
CA GLY A 85 -3.48 -9.80 0.09
C GLY A 85 -4.19 -8.95 1.14
N CYS A 86 -4.62 -7.74 0.78
CA CYS A 86 -5.40 -6.87 1.66
C CYS A 86 -6.73 -7.50 2.06
N ARG A 87 -7.51 -7.99 1.09
CA ARG A 87 -8.82 -8.63 1.36
C ARG A 87 -8.73 -9.87 2.25
N ARG A 88 -7.57 -10.54 2.29
CA ARG A 88 -7.33 -11.70 3.16
C ARG A 88 -6.70 -11.31 4.51
N GLY A 89 -6.58 -10.03 4.83
CA GLY A 89 -5.94 -9.54 6.05
C GLY A 89 -4.43 -9.83 6.12
N LYS A 90 -3.78 -10.15 4.98
CA LYS A 90 -2.33 -10.47 4.96
C LYS A 90 -1.45 -9.23 4.80
N ILE A 91 -2.02 -8.13 4.32
CA ILE A 91 -1.33 -6.86 4.07
C ILE A 91 -2.17 -5.75 4.71
N HIS A 92 -1.55 -4.96 5.58
CA HIS A 92 -2.18 -3.83 6.26
C HIS A 92 -1.62 -2.48 5.79
N LEU A 93 -0.42 -2.49 5.22
CA LEU A 93 0.26 -1.30 4.70
C LEU A 93 0.74 -1.56 3.27
N ILE A 94 0.42 -0.65 2.35
CA ILE A 94 0.96 -0.67 0.98
C ILE A 94 1.76 0.62 0.77
N LEU A 95 3.04 0.46 0.41
CA LEU A 95 3.86 1.56 -0.06
C LEU A 95 3.82 1.66 -1.58
N VAL A 96 3.65 2.89 -2.07
CA VAL A 96 3.66 3.25 -3.48
C VAL A 96 4.38 4.57 -3.67
N LYS A 97 4.99 4.77 -4.84
CA LYS A 97 5.64 6.05 -5.18
C LYS A 97 4.66 7.22 -5.26
N SER A 98 3.46 6.97 -5.77
CA SER A 98 2.39 7.96 -5.81
C SER A 98 1.03 7.29 -5.98
N LEU A 99 -0.05 8.00 -5.65
CA LEU A 99 -1.42 7.51 -5.83
C LEU A 99 -1.72 7.17 -7.30
N SER A 100 -1.20 7.98 -8.23
CA SER A 100 -1.30 7.75 -9.67
C SER A 100 -0.55 6.50 -10.15
N ARG A 101 0.41 5.98 -9.38
CA ARG A 101 1.09 4.70 -9.64
C ARG A 101 0.28 3.52 -9.09
N PHE A 102 -0.52 3.73 -8.04
CA PHE A 102 -1.43 2.74 -7.48
C PHE A 102 -2.65 2.49 -8.38
N GLY A 103 -3.35 3.53 -8.85
CA GLY A 103 -4.45 3.45 -9.81
C GLY A 103 -4.01 3.76 -11.25
N ARG A 104 -4.89 3.66 -12.23
CA ARG A 104 -4.72 4.31 -13.56
C ARG A 104 -4.86 5.82 -13.44
N ASP A 105 -5.72 6.23 -12.52
CA ASP A 105 -5.99 7.62 -12.15
C ASP A 105 -6.36 7.69 -10.66
N ALA A 106 -6.52 8.92 -10.16
CA ALA A 106 -6.88 9.16 -8.77
C ALA A 106 -8.26 8.60 -8.41
N ARG A 107 -9.21 8.58 -9.35
CA ARG A 107 -10.58 8.10 -9.13
C ARG A 107 -10.60 6.59 -8.91
N GLU A 108 -9.90 5.81 -9.73
CA GLU A 108 -9.74 4.37 -9.56
C GLU A 108 -9.03 4.06 -8.23
N ALA A 109 -7.98 4.82 -7.90
CA ALA A 109 -7.25 4.65 -6.66
C ALA A 109 -8.15 4.85 -5.43
N ILE A 110 -8.88 5.97 -5.36
CA ILE A 110 -9.82 6.28 -4.26
C ILE A 110 -10.94 5.23 -4.18
N SER A 111 -11.52 4.84 -5.32
CA SER A 111 -12.55 3.81 -5.36
C SER A 111 -12.04 2.48 -4.79
N THR A 112 -10.80 2.11 -5.11
CA THR A 112 -10.20 0.87 -4.60
C THR A 112 -9.90 0.95 -3.12
N ILE A 113 -9.34 2.07 -2.63
CA ILE A 113 -9.07 2.27 -1.20
C ILE A 113 -10.37 2.16 -0.39
N ARG A 114 -11.47 2.74 -0.87
CA ARG A 114 -12.79 2.64 -0.21
C ARG A 114 -13.33 1.22 -0.14
N LYS A 115 -12.96 0.33 -1.07
CA LYS A 115 -13.34 -1.10 -1.07
C LYS A 115 -12.46 -1.96 -0.17
N LEU A 116 -11.37 -1.41 0.35
CA LEU A 116 -10.42 -2.10 1.22
C LEU A 116 -10.52 -1.64 2.68
N LYS A 117 -11.24 -0.54 2.95
CA LYS A 117 -11.73 -0.22 4.30
C LYS A 117 -12.74 -1.28 4.73
#